data_AF-A0A892ZGM9-F1
#
_entry.id   AF-A0A892ZGM9-F1
#
_cell.length_a   1.000
_cell.length_b   1.000
_cell.length_c   1.000
_cell.angle_alpha   90.00
_cell.angle_beta   90.00
_cell.angle_gamma   90.00
#
_symmetry.space_group_name_H-M   'P 1'
#
loop_
_entity.id
_entity.type
_entity.pdbx_description
1 polymer ?
#
loop_
_entity_poly.entity_id
_entity_poly.type
_entity_poly.pdbx_seq_one_letter_code
_entity_poly.pdbx_strand_id
1 'polypeptide(L)'
;MEEENMGELVKAPDGSPAEIVGEWAKEKHDCLNRYIDISRGVRKKFVGEDGAGATYIDPFCGPGLCKIKNTNEYIDGGAVAAWKKV
;
A
#
# COMPACT_ATOMS: atom_id res chain seq x y z
N MET A 1 -14.08 25.97 -3.82
CA MET A 1 -13.51 24.64 -4.06
C MET A 1 -12.71 24.32 -2.83
N GLU A 2 -13.27 23.54 -1.91
CA GLU A 2 -12.49 22.99 -0.80
C GLU A 2 -11.53 21.98 -1.41
N GLU A 3 -10.23 22.14 -1.16
CA GLU A 3 -9.23 21.11 -1.40
C GLU A 3 -9.71 19.85 -0.68
N GLU A 4 -10.10 18.81 -1.42
CA GLU A 4 -10.36 17.50 -0.83
C GLU A 4 -9.08 17.09 -0.09
N ASN A 5 -9.17 17.11 1.24
CA ASN A 5 -8.01 17.09 2.13
C ASN A 5 -7.38 15.69 2.10
N MET A 6 -6.49 15.45 1.12
CA MET A 6 -5.49 14.39 1.18
C MET A 6 -4.75 14.49 2.52
N GLY A 7 -4.37 13.35 3.11
CA GLY A 7 -3.59 13.35 4.35
C GLY A 7 -2.31 14.18 4.20
N GLU A 8 -1.77 14.67 5.33
CA GLU A 8 -0.58 15.53 5.33
C GLU A 8 0.59 14.84 4.62
N LEU A 9 1.11 15.46 3.56
CA LEU A 9 2.23 14.94 2.78
C LEU A 9 3.55 15.59 3.21
N VAL A 10 4.61 14.78 3.24
CA VAL A 10 5.99 15.21 3.48
C VAL A 10 6.93 14.64 2.43
N LYS A 11 8.07 15.31 2.23
CA LYS A 11 9.12 14.83 1.33
C LYS A 11 10.00 13.82 2.05
N ALA A 12 10.10 12.60 1.51
CA ALA A 12 11.00 11.56 1.99
C ALA A 12 12.48 11.86 1.62
N PRO A 13 13.46 11.16 2.20
CA PRO A 13 14.89 11.39 1.92
C PRO A 13 15.29 11.21 0.45
N ASP A 14 14.62 10.32 -0.28
CA ASP A 14 14.81 10.11 -1.72
C ASP A 14 14.07 11.14 -2.59
N GLY A 15 13.35 12.06 -1.95
CA GLY A 15 12.57 13.11 -2.59
C GLY A 15 11.15 12.71 -3.00
N SER A 16 10.75 11.46 -2.78
CA SER A 16 9.38 11.01 -3.03
C SER A 16 8.38 11.59 -2.01
N PRO A 17 7.09 11.74 -2.36
CA PRO A 17 6.07 12.10 -1.37
C PRO A 17 5.79 10.92 -0.43
N ALA A 18 5.64 11.21 0.85
CA ALA A 18 5.16 10.28 1.86
C ALA A 18 3.98 10.87 2.62
N GLU A 19 2.96 10.08 2.89
CA GLU A 19 1.83 10.50 3.71
C GLU A 19 2.12 10.29 5.20
N ILE A 20 1.84 11.29 6.04
CA ILE A 20 1.92 11.14 7.49
C ILE A 20 0.73 10.32 7.96
N VAL A 21 1.01 9.17 8.57
CA VAL A 21 -0.01 8.25 9.08
C VAL A 21 0.23 7.92 10.55
N GLY A 22 -0.80 7.42 11.23
CA GLY A 22 -0.65 6.86 12.57
C GLY A 22 -0.01 5.48 12.54
N GLU A 23 0.45 5.01 13.71
CA GLU A 23 1.09 3.69 13.85
C GLU A 23 0.19 2.52 13.44
N TRP A 24 -1.13 2.70 13.48
CA TRP A 24 -2.13 1.75 12.98
C TRP A 24 -1.90 1.31 11.52
N ALA A 25 -1.19 2.11 10.71
CA ALA A 25 -0.86 1.76 9.34
C ALA A 25 0.00 0.49 9.24
N LYS A 26 0.86 0.21 10.24
CA LYS A 26 1.69 -1.00 10.27
C LYS A 26 0.80 -2.25 10.33
N GLU A 27 -0.15 -2.28 11.25
CA GLU A 27 -1.08 -3.40 11.41
C GLU A 27 -2.02 -3.53 10.20
N LYS A 28 -2.53 -2.40 9.68
CA LYS A 28 -3.33 -2.40 8.44
C LYS A 28 -2.58 -3.05 7.28
N HIS A 29 -1.33 -2.63 7.04
CA HIS A 29 -0.55 -3.17 5.94
C HIS A 29 -0.14 -4.62 6.19
N ASP A 30 0.09 -5.05 7.44
CA ASP A 30 0.32 -6.46 7.75
C ASP A 30 -0.92 -7.33 7.45
N CYS A 31 -2.12 -6.85 7.77
CA CYS A 31 -3.37 -7.52 7.41
C CYS A 31 -3.57 -7.61 5.89
N LEU A 32 -3.37 -6.51 5.15
CA LEU A 32 -3.42 -6.50 3.68
C LEU A 32 -2.46 -7.55 3.09
N ASN A 33 -1.24 -7.54 3.61
CA ASN A 33 -0.20 -8.46 3.21
C ASN A 33 -0.55 -9.93 3.44
N ARG A 34 -1.11 -10.27 4.62
CA ARG A 34 -1.59 -11.62 4.92
C ARG A 34 -2.71 -12.03 3.96
N TYR A 35 -3.65 -11.14 3.67
CA TYR A 35 -4.72 -11.42 2.72
C TYR A 35 -4.17 -11.75 1.33
N ILE A 36 -3.23 -10.94 0.83
CA ILE A 36 -2.59 -11.16 -0.47
C ILE A 36 -1.81 -12.49 -0.47
N ASP A 37 -1.09 -12.81 0.60
CA ASP A 37 -0.34 -14.07 0.68
C ASP A 37 -1.27 -15.29 0.70
N ILE A 38 -2.26 -15.32 1.59
CA ILE A 38 -3.19 -16.45 1.75
C ILE A 38 -3.99 -16.70 0.46
N SER A 39 -4.42 -15.63 -0.24
CA SER A 39 -5.18 -15.79 -1.48
C SER A 39 -4.31 -16.11 -2.72
N ARG A 40 -2.98 -16.17 -2.59
CA ARG A 40 -2.04 -16.43 -3.72
C ARG A 40 -2.33 -17.75 -4.44
N GLY A 41 -2.60 -18.83 -3.72
CA GLY A 41 -2.84 -20.15 -4.31
C GLY A 41 -4.08 -20.17 -5.20
N VAL A 42 -5.14 -19.47 -4.81
CA VAL A 42 -6.37 -19.33 -5.61
C VAL A 42 -6.13 -18.41 -6.80
N ARG A 43 -5.48 -17.25 -6.61
CA ARG A 43 -5.18 -16.31 -7.69
C ARG A 43 -4.38 -16.94 -8.83
N LYS A 44 -3.44 -17.85 -8.53
CA LYS A 44 -2.66 -18.57 -9.55
C LYS A 44 -3.52 -19.33 -10.56
N LYS A 45 -4.73 -19.76 -10.20
CA LYS A 45 -5.66 -20.44 -11.12
C LYS A 45 -6.18 -19.53 -12.24
N PHE A 46 -6.06 -18.22 -12.07
CA PHE A 46 -6.53 -17.21 -13.02
C PHE A 46 -5.38 -16.54 -13.79
N VAL A 47 -4.13 -16.92 -13.53
CA VAL A 47 -2.93 -16.39 -14.19
C VAL A 47 -2.39 -17.45 -15.15
N GLY A 48 -2.53 -17.26 -16.46
CA GLY A 48 -2.11 -18.21 -17.51
C GLY A 48 -2.73 -17.90 -18.87
N GLU A 49 -2.43 -18.71 -19.90
CA GLU A 49 -2.90 -18.50 -21.29
C GLU A 49 -4.43 -18.39 -21.41
N ASP A 50 -5.17 -19.16 -20.61
CA ASP A 50 -6.64 -19.18 -20.60
C ASP A 50 -7.26 -18.33 -19.47
N GLY A 51 -6.43 -17.65 -18.67
CA GLY A 51 -6.87 -16.86 -17.51
C GLY A 51 -6.99 -15.37 -17.81
N ALA A 52 -8.01 -14.70 -17.28
CA ALA A 52 -8.16 -13.25 -17.37
C ALA A 52 -7.20 -12.45 -16.46
N GLY A 53 -6.29 -13.13 -15.76
CA GLY A 53 -5.40 -12.55 -14.75
C GLY A 53 -6.04 -12.45 -13.37
N ALA A 54 -5.23 -12.01 -12.40
CA ALA A 54 -5.67 -11.69 -11.05
C ALA A 54 -5.12 -10.31 -10.67
N THR A 55 -6.01 -9.34 -10.46
CA THR A 55 -5.64 -7.94 -10.27
C THR A 55 -6.01 -7.47 -8.88
N TYR A 56 -5.07 -6.82 -8.19
CA TYR A 56 -5.32 -6.06 -6.98
C TYR A 56 -5.50 -4.58 -7.36
N ILE A 57 -6.56 -3.95 -6.87
CA ILE A 57 -6.89 -2.55 -7.15
C ILE A 57 -7.03 -1.83 -5.80
N ASP A 58 -6.29 -0.73 -5.65
CA ASP A 58 -6.36 0.16 -4.49
C ASP A 58 -6.74 1.57 -4.96
N PRO A 59 -8.04 1.95 -4.87
CA PRO A 59 -8.51 3.24 -5.38
C PRO A 59 -8.08 4.43 -4.52
N PHE A 60 -7.59 4.21 -3.30
CA PHE A 60 -7.14 5.23 -2.36
C PHE A 60 -5.70 4.94 -1.90
N CYS A 61 -4.83 4.62 -2.87
CA CYS A 61 -3.48 4.13 -2.61
C CYS A 61 -2.50 5.19 -2.08
N GLY A 62 -2.89 6.47 -2.10
CA GLY A 62 -2.04 7.57 -1.70
C GLY A 62 -0.72 7.60 -2.48
N PRO A 63 0.37 8.11 -1.89
CA PRO A 63 1.68 8.17 -2.55
C PRO A 63 2.45 6.83 -2.56
N GLY A 64 1.95 5.78 -1.89
CA GLY A 64 2.63 4.49 -1.78
C GLY A 64 3.78 4.44 -0.77
N LEU A 65 4.14 5.56 -0.14
CA LEU A 65 5.08 5.64 0.97
C LEU A 65 4.41 6.35 2.16
N CYS A 66 4.61 5.84 3.37
CA CYS A 66 4.06 6.43 4.59
C CYS A 66 5.18 6.78 5.56
N LYS A 67 5.03 7.91 6.27
CA LYS A 67 5.86 8.28 7.43
C LYS A 67 5.03 8.10 8.71
N ILE A 68 5.54 7.36 9.68
CA ILE A 68 4.85 7.20 10.96
C ILE A 68 4.95 8.51 11.76
N LYS A 69 3.80 9.06 12.14
CA LYS A 69 3.69 10.34 12.86
C LYS A 69 4.58 10.36 14.10
N ASN A 70 5.26 11.48 14.33
CA ASN A 70 6.19 11.71 15.45
C ASN A 70 7.44 10.79 15.45
N THR A 71 7.74 10.10 14.35
CA THR A 71 8.94 9.28 14.21
C THR A 71 9.70 9.63 12.92
N ASN A 72 10.88 9.04 12.74
CA ASN A 72 11.63 9.06 11.47
C ASN A 72 11.45 7.76 10.68
N GLU A 73 10.47 6.93 11.04
CA GLU A 73 10.21 5.65 10.38
C GLU A 73 9.37 5.84 9.12
N TYR A 74 9.80 5.20 8.04
CA TYR A 74 9.07 5.12 6.78
C TYR A 74 8.68 3.67 6.50
N ILE A 75 7.45 3.47 6.03
CA ILE A 75 6.94 2.16 5.62
C ILE A 75 6.29 2.27 4.24
N ASP A 76 6.27 1.16 3.51
CA ASP A 76 5.50 1.08 2.28
C ASP A 76 3.99 1.21 2.56
N GLY A 77 3.29 1.89 1.65
CA GLY A 77 1.86 2.16 1.72
C GLY A 77 1.05 1.34 0.72
N GLY A 78 -0.16 0.92 1.11
CA GLY A 78 -1.19 0.37 0.21
C GLY A 78 -0.66 -0.65 -0.81
N ALA A 79 -0.79 -0.31 -2.09
CA ALA A 79 -0.34 -1.15 -3.20
C ALA A 79 1.17 -1.46 -3.21
N VAL A 80 2.03 -0.52 -2.78
CA VAL A 80 3.48 -0.76 -2.72
C VAL A 80 3.81 -1.78 -1.63
N ALA A 81 3.14 -1.68 -0.47
CA ALA A 81 3.27 -2.66 0.60
C ALA A 81 2.84 -4.06 0.14
N ALA A 82 1.72 -4.14 -0.57
CA ALA A 82 1.21 -5.39 -1.14
C ALA A 82 2.15 -5.98 -2.20
N TRP A 83 2.75 -5.14 -3.05
CA TRP A 83 3.65 -5.56 -4.14
C TRP A 83 5.00 -6.09 -3.66
N LYS A 84 5.61 -5.48 -2.64
CA LYS A 84 6.95 -5.88 -2.18
C LYS A 84 6.99 -7.20 -1.40
N LYS A 85 5.83 -7.70 -0.96
CA LYS A 85 5.75 -8.93 -0.16
C LYS A 85 5.44 -10.20 -0.98
N VAL A 86 5.14 -10.07 -2.28
CA VAL A 86 4.77 -11.20 -3.18
C VAL A 86 5.95 -11.84 -3.91
#